data_AF-A0AAW4IBS3-F1
#
_entry.id   AF-A0AAW4IBS3-F1
#
_cell.length_a   1.000
_cell.length_b   1.000
_cell.length_c   1.000
_cell.angle_alpha   90.00
_cell.angle_beta   90.00
_cell.angle_gamma   90.00
#
_symmetry.space_group_name_H-M   'P 1'
#
loop_
_entity.id
_entity.type
_entity.pdbx_description
1 polymer ?
#
loop_
_entity_poly.entity_id
_entity_poly.type
_entity_poly.pdbx_seq_one_letter_code
_entity_poly.pdbx_strand_id
1 'polypeptide(L)'
;MRLTRIAPGVLLAHLALGASLAHATEQILYKSVLPDGTVSYSDKPIPGTRAEPLAVEPHPANPKAAQAAEISAVKRREQMLRDFDARAARAAELDQHIPVAASVAEQARELARRGAAVQEGDRQGRRLTSEYFRRQQLLQTAQAQAEVRLDALVQQRAALQP
;
A
#
# COMPACT_ATOMS: atom_id res chain seq x y z
N MET A 1 -11.78 36.79 50.81
CA MET A 1 -11.77 38.21 50.37
C MET A 1 -10.45 38.85 50.77
N ARG A 2 -9.82 39.55 49.81
CA ARG A 2 -8.67 40.47 49.93
C ARG A 2 -7.29 39.83 50.16
N LEU A 3 -6.65 39.46 49.04
CA LEU A 3 -5.20 39.43 48.86
C LEU A 3 -4.82 40.61 47.95
N THR A 4 -3.92 41.49 48.40
CA THR A 4 -3.01 42.28 47.54
C THR A 4 -2.16 43.27 48.35
N ARG A 5 -0.84 43.19 48.16
CA ARG A 5 0.21 44.24 48.21
C ARG A 5 1.52 43.54 47.77
N ILE A 6 1.86 43.45 46.48
CA ILE A 6 2.65 44.37 45.62
C ILE A 6 4.01 44.75 46.28
N ALA A 7 5.10 44.00 46.03
CA ALA A 7 6.23 44.22 45.06
C ALA A 7 7.25 45.31 45.54
N PRO A 8 8.52 45.39 45.09
CA PRO A 8 9.20 44.75 43.94
C PRO A 8 10.63 44.20 44.24
N GLY A 9 11.14 43.30 43.41
CA GLY A 9 12.52 42.81 43.52
C GLY A 9 13.00 42.15 42.24
N VAL A 10 13.78 42.90 41.47
CA VAL A 10 14.41 42.56 40.18
C VAL A 10 15.31 41.33 40.30
N LEU A 11 15.17 40.34 39.40
CA LEU A 11 16.31 39.86 38.61
C LEU A 11 15.85 39.08 37.37
N LEU A 12 16.16 39.65 36.21
CA LEU A 12 16.23 38.95 34.93
C LEU A 12 17.28 37.84 35.00
N ALA A 13 16.96 36.66 34.49
CA ALA A 13 17.95 35.75 33.92
C ALA A 13 17.40 35.23 32.59
N HIS A 14 17.76 35.93 31.51
CA HIS A 14 17.72 35.40 30.16
C HIS A 14 18.83 34.35 30.02
N LEU A 15 18.47 33.10 29.76
CA LEU A 15 19.39 32.16 29.12
C LEU A 15 18.72 31.60 27.86
N ALA A 16 18.82 32.40 26.80
CA ALA A 16 18.65 31.94 25.44
C ALA A 16 19.93 31.21 24.99
N LEU A 17 19.76 30.46 23.89
CA LEU A 17 20.78 30.02 22.93
C LEU A 17 21.50 28.71 23.19
N GLY A 18 21.21 27.74 22.30
CA GLY A 18 21.99 26.53 22.13
C GLY A 18 21.38 25.46 21.24
N ALA A 19 20.38 25.76 20.40
CA ALA A 19 19.96 24.84 19.34
C ALA A 19 21.00 24.88 18.22
N SER A 20 22.06 24.09 18.35
CA SER A 20 22.95 23.77 17.25
C SER A 20 22.19 22.91 16.23
N LEU A 21 21.57 23.58 15.27
CA LEU A 21 21.16 22.98 14.01
C LEU A 21 22.42 22.41 13.34
N ALA A 22 22.62 21.10 13.48
CA ALA A 22 23.56 20.36 12.66
C ALA A 22 23.08 20.49 11.20
N HIS A 23 23.66 21.44 10.48
CA HIS A 23 23.47 21.55 9.04
C HIS A 23 24.16 20.31 8.45
N ALA A 24 23.37 19.38 7.94
CA ALA A 24 23.88 18.31 7.09
C ALA A 24 24.43 18.97 5.83
N THR A 25 25.74 19.23 5.81
CA THR A 25 26.41 19.80 4.65
C THR A 25 26.47 18.73 3.57
N GLU A 26 25.75 18.95 2.48
CA GLU A 26 25.86 18.18 1.24
C GLU A 26 27.33 18.18 0.79
N GLN A 27 27.97 17.00 0.76
CA GLN A 27 29.37 16.89 0.39
C GLN A 27 29.45 16.67 -1.13
N ILE A 28 29.97 17.67 -1.86
CA ILE A 28 30.14 17.60 -3.31
C ILE A 28 31.55 17.07 -3.60
N LEU A 29 31.64 15.93 -4.29
CA LEU A 29 32.88 15.33 -4.75
C LEU A 29 33.02 15.55 -6.26
N TYR A 30 34.18 15.97 -6.74
CA TYR A 30 34.44 16.19 -8.16
C TYR A 30 35.22 15.02 -8.74
N LYS A 31 34.66 14.39 -9.77
CA LYS A 31 35.36 13.41 -10.61
C LYS A 31 36.08 14.13 -11.73
N SER A 32 37.40 14.09 -11.75
CA SER A 32 38.25 14.73 -12.76
C SER A 32 38.96 13.68 -13.59
N VAL A 33 38.93 13.81 -14.92
CA VAL A 33 39.70 12.97 -15.84
C VAL A 33 40.98 13.71 -16.24
N LEU A 34 42.13 13.16 -15.88
CA LEU A 34 43.44 13.74 -16.18
C LEU A 34 43.82 13.50 -17.65
N PRO A 35 44.77 14.28 -18.21
CA PRO A 35 45.22 14.12 -19.60
C PRO A 35 45.85 12.74 -19.91
N ASP A 36 46.34 12.03 -18.90
CA ASP A 36 46.87 10.66 -18.99
C ASP A 36 45.76 9.58 -18.99
N GLY A 37 44.49 9.99 -18.87
CA GLY A 37 43.34 9.10 -18.78
C GLY A 37 43.01 8.62 -17.37
N THR A 38 43.80 9.00 -16.36
CA THR A 38 43.55 8.63 -14.96
C THR A 38 42.36 9.40 -14.39
N VAL A 39 41.55 8.75 -13.53
CA VAL A 39 40.42 9.39 -12.84
C VAL A 39 40.81 9.72 -11.40
N SER A 40 40.63 10.98 -11.00
CA SER A 40 40.85 11.45 -9.62
C SER A 40 39.57 12.02 -9.03
N TYR A 41 39.33 11.74 -7.74
CA TYR A 41 38.21 12.25 -6.97
C TYR A 41 38.72 13.24 -5.93
N SER A 42 38.11 14.43 -5.87
CA SER A 42 38.57 15.52 -5.00
C SER A 42 37.44 16.43 -4.57
N ASP A 43 37.54 17.06 -3.40
CA ASP A 43 36.51 17.98 -2.88
C ASP A 43 36.44 19.31 -3.68
N LYS A 44 37.38 19.56 -4.59
CA LYS A 44 37.45 20.75 -5.45
C LYS A 44 37.80 20.33 -6.89
N PRO A 45 37.26 21.00 -7.91
CA PRO A 45 37.60 20.69 -9.30
C PRO A 45 39.10 20.90 -9.55
N ILE A 46 39.75 19.96 -10.26
CA ILE A 46 41.17 20.06 -10.62
C ILE A 46 41.31 21.00 -11.84
N PRO A 47 42.07 22.10 -11.73
CA PRO A 47 42.27 23.05 -12.82
C PRO A 47 42.84 22.36 -14.07
N GLY A 48 42.27 22.67 -15.24
CA GLY A 48 42.73 22.12 -16.53
C GLY A 48 42.22 20.71 -16.86
N THR A 49 41.30 20.17 -16.06
CA THR A 49 40.64 18.88 -16.33
C THR A 49 39.13 19.03 -16.46
N ARG A 50 38.48 18.10 -17.16
CA ARG A 50 37.02 18.02 -17.16
C ARG A 50 36.57 17.41 -15.83
N ALA A 51 35.99 18.24 -14.97
CA ALA A 51 35.46 17.84 -13.68
C ALA A 51 33.93 17.72 -13.72
N GLU A 52 33.39 16.61 -13.23
CA GLU A 52 31.96 16.37 -13.07
C GLU A 52 31.61 16.37 -11.57
N PRO A 53 30.68 17.23 -11.11
CA PRO A 53 30.26 17.24 -9.72
C PRO A 53 29.39 16.02 -9.42
N LEU A 54 29.69 15.36 -8.31
CA LEU A 54 28.94 14.24 -7.75
C LEU A 54 28.44 14.68 -6.38
N ALA A 55 27.12 14.74 -6.21
CA ALA A 55 26.52 14.89 -4.90
C ALA A 55 26.68 13.56 -4.14
N VAL A 56 27.37 13.59 -3.00
CA VAL A 56 27.51 12.42 -2.12
C VAL A 56 26.48 12.54 -1.01
N GLU A 57 25.60 11.55 -0.89
CA GLU A 57 24.69 11.47 0.25
C GLU A 57 25.50 11.37 1.55
N PRO A 58 25.31 12.30 2.51
CA PRO A 58 26.06 12.28 3.75
C PRO A 58 25.77 10.98 4.51
N HIS A 59 26.78 10.14 4.64
CA HIS A 59 26.70 8.97 5.50
C HIS A 59 26.67 9.42 6.96
N PRO A 60 25.87 8.76 7.82
CA PRO A 60 25.82 9.14 9.23
C PRO A 60 27.22 9.00 9.82
N ALA A 61 27.71 10.06 10.49
CA ALA A 61 29.05 10.10 11.08
C ALA A 61 29.31 8.98 12.11
N ASN A 62 28.25 8.32 12.58
CA ASN A 62 28.34 7.16 13.45
C ASN A 62 28.32 5.85 12.62
N PRO A 63 29.42 5.09 12.57
CA PRO A 63 29.50 3.85 11.80
C PRO A 63 28.49 2.79 12.27
N LYS A 64 28.09 2.79 13.55
CA LYS A 64 27.03 1.90 14.05
C LYS A 64 25.66 2.26 13.48
N ALA A 65 25.40 3.55 13.24
CA ALA A 65 24.15 4.00 12.64
C ALA A 65 24.09 3.65 11.14
N ALA A 66 25.21 3.77 10.42
CA ALA A 66 25.32 3.33 9.03
C ALA A 66 25.05 1.82 8.89
N GLN A 67 25.68 1.00 9.73
CA GLN A 67 25.49 -0.45 9.73
C GLN A 67 24.05 -0.84 10.08
N ALA A 68 23.43 -0.17 11.05
CA ALA A 68 22.02 -0.41 11.38
C ALA A 68 21.07 -0.03 10.24
N ALA A 69 21.35 1.07 9.52
CA ALA A 69 20.58 1.49 8.36
C ALA A 69 20.68 0.48 7.22
N GLU A 70 21.88 -0.05 6.94
CA GLU A 70 22.10 -1.08 5.92
C GLU A 70 21.33 -2.37 6.25
N ILE A 71 21.46 -2.88 7.48
CA ILE A 71 20.70 -4.05 7.94
C ILE A 71 19.20 -3.82 7.81
N SER A 72 18.72 -2.62 8.15
CA SER A 72 17.29 -2.28 8.00
C SER A 72 16.86 -2.25 6.53
N ALA A 73 17.72 -1.77 5.62
CA ALA A 73 17.44 -1.71 4.20
C ALA A 73 17.36 -3.10 3.58
N VAL A 74 18.29 -4.00 3.93
CA VAL A 74 18.25 -5.42 3.52
C VAL A 74 16.98 -6.08 4.01
N LYS A 75 16.63 -5.93 5.30
CA LYS A 75 15.38 -6.48 5.86
C LYS A 75 14.13 -5.95 5.16
N ARG A 76 14.07 -4.64 4.87
CA ARG A 76 12.95 -4.04 4.12
C ARG A 76 12.85 -4.61 2.72
N ARG A 77 13.98 -4.76 2.02
CA ARG A 77 14.00 -5.35 0.67
C ARG A 77 13.50 -6.79 0.68
N GLU A 78 14.00 -7.60 1.60
CA GLU A 78 13.52 -8.98 1.75
C GLU A 78 12.03 -9.03 2.08
N GLN A 79 11.53 -8.13 2.93
CA GLN A 79 10.12 -8.06 3.25
C GLN A 79 9.27 -7.70 2.02
N MET A 80 9.70 -6.70 1.23
CA MET A 80 9.01 -6.31 0.01
C MET A 80 8.95 -7.46 -1.01
N LEU A 81 10.03 -8.25 -1.14
CA LEU A 81 10.04 -9.43 -2.00
C LEU A 81 9.04 -10.49 -1.51
N ARG A 82 9.05 -10.79 -0.20
CA ARG A 82 8.07 -11.73 0.39
C ARG A 82 6.63 -11.25 0.21
N ASP A 83 6.37 -9.96 0.40
CA ASP A 83 5.03 -9.37 0.23
C ASP A 83 4.60 -9.36 -1.24
N PHE A 84 5.53 -9.23 -2.18
CA PHE A 84 5.26 -9.38 -3.61
C PHE A 84 4.89 -10.83 -3.96
N ASP A 85 5.69 -11.79 -3.51
CA ASP A 85 5.43 -13.22 -3.75
C ASP A 85 4.11 -13.66 -3.13
N ALA A 86 3.81 -13.21 -1.91
CA ALA A 86 2.54 -13.49 -1.23
C ALA A 86 1.34 -12.93 -1.99
N ARG A 87 1.43 -11.69 -2.50
CA ARG A 87 0.38 -11.09 -3.35
C ARG A 87 0.20 -11.84 -4.67
N ALA A 88 1.29 -12.23 -5.31
CA ALA A 88 1.26 -12.99 -6.56
C ALA A 88 0.61 -14.37 -6.36
N ALA A 89 0.99 -15.08 -5.29
CA ALA A 89 0.40 -16.37 -4.93
C ALA A 89 -1.10 -16.24 -4.65
N ARG A 90 -1.51 -15.22 -3.88
CA ARG A 90 -2.93 -14.97 -3.60
C ARG A 90 -3.72 -14.60 -4.86
N ALA A 91 -3.13 -13.82 -5.77
CA ALA A 91 -3.75 -13.49 -7.05
C ALA A 91 -3.98 -14.74 -7.90
N ALA A 92 -2.98 -15.64 -7.98
CA ALA A 92 -3.10 -16.90 -8.71
C ALA A 92 -4.18 -17.83 -8.12
N GLU A 93 -4.31 -17.89 -6.79
CA GLU A 93 -5.38 -18.63 -6.12
C GLU A 93 -6.77 -18.06 -6.49
N LEU A 94 -6.93 -16.73 -6.45
CA LEU A 94 -8.18 -16.08 -6.84
C LEU A 94 -8.52 -16.31 -8.32
N ASP A 95 -7.53 -16.29 -9.21
CA ASP A 95 -7.71 -16.55 -10.64
C ASP A 95 -8.22 -17.98 -10.93
N GLN A 96 -7.98 -18.94 -10.02
CA GLN A 96 -8.56 -20.29 -10.10
C GLN A 96 -10.01 -20.33 -9.59
N HIS A 97 -10.36 -19.52 -8.60
CA HIS A 97 -11.69 -19.53 -7.98
C HIS A 97 -12.72 -18.68 -8.71
N ILE A 98 -12.31 -17.58 -9.35
CA ILE A 98 -13.22 -16.67 -10.07
C ILE A 98 -14.00 -17.39 -11.17
N PRO A 99 -13.39 -18.20 -12.07
CA PRO A 99 -14.14 -18.92 -13.11
C PRO A 99 -15.19 -19.87 -12.55
N VAL A 100 -14.86 -20.56 -11.44
CA VAL A 100 -15.80 -21.45 -10.76
C VAL A 100 -16.97 -20.66 -10.20
N ALA A 101 -16.71 -19.58 -9.45
CA ALA A 101 -17.77 -18.71 -8.93
C ALA A 101 -18.63 -18.08 -10.05
N ALA A 102 -18.00 -17.69 -11.17
CA ALA A 102 -18.70 -17.17 -12.34
C ALA A 102 -19.64 -18.21 -12.94
N SER A 103 -19.19 -19.45 -13.12
CA SER A 103 -20.03 -20.53 -13.61
C SER A 103 -21.21 -20.85 -12.67
N VAL A 104 -21.01 -20.73 -11.36
CA VAL A 104 -22.07 -20.92 -10.35
C VAL A 104 -23.10 -19.79 -10.43
N ALA A 105 -22.64 -18.55 -10.58
CA ALA A 105 -23.52 -17.38 -10.74
C ALA A 105 -24.35 -17.48 -12.03
N GLU A 106 -23.74 -17.86 -13.15
CA GLU A 106 -24.45 -18.08 -14.42
C GLU A 106 -25.49 -19.21 -14.31
N GLN A 107 -25.15 -20.33 -13.68
CA GLN A 107 -26.11 -21.41 -13.42
C GLN A 107 -27.27 -20.94 -12.55
N ALA A 108 -27.00 -20.18 -11.48
CA ALA A 108 -28.05 -19.65 -10.61
C ALA A 108 -28.98 -18.67 -11.35
N ARG A 109 -28.43 -17.79 -12.20
CA ARG A 109 -29.21 -16.90 -13.08
C ARG A 109 -30.11 -17.67 -14.03
N GLU A 110 -29.58 -18.71 -14.65
CA GLU A 110 -30.36 -19.53 -15.59
C GLU A 110 -31.45 -20.34 -14.87
N LEU A 111 -31.16 -20.88 -13.67
CA LEU A 111 -32.17 -21.54 -12.84
C LEU A 111 -33.26 -20.57 -12.39
N ALA A 112 -32.92 -19.34 -12.01
CA ALA A 112 -33.89 -18.31 -11.67
C ALA A 112 -34.76 -17.94 -12.89
N ARG A 113 -34.15 -17.77 -14.07
CA ARG A 113 -34.85 -17.48 -15.33
C ARG A 113 -35.81 -18.60 -15.72
N ARG A 114 -35.37 -19.86 -15.69
CA ARG A 114 -36.21 -21.03 -15.99
C ARG A 114 -37.29 -21.24 -14.94
N GLY A 115 -36.94 -21.04 -13.68
CA GLY A 115 -37.84 -21.23 -12.54
C GLY A 115 -38.94 -20.17 -12.42
N ALA A 116 -38.83 -19.04 -13.11
CA ALA A 116 -39.87 -18.01 -13.21
C ALA A 116 -41.16 -18.53 -13.87
N ALA A 117 -41.06 -19.54 -14.73
CA ALA A 117 -42.21 -20.20 -15.32
C ALA A 117 -43.08 -20.86 -14.25
N VAL A 118 -44.40 -20.71 -14.40
CA VAL A 118 -45.39 -21.40 -13.57
C VAL A 118 -45.41 -22.87 -13.96
N GLN A 119 -45.31 -23.75 -12.97
CA GLN A 119 -45.32 -25.21 -13.10
C GLN A 119 -46.68 -25.77 -12.70
N GLU A 120 -46.87 -27.07 -12.94
CA GLU A 120 -48.04 -27.78 -12.43
C GLU A 120 -48.06 -27.74 -10.89
N GLY A 121 -49.24 -27.49 -10.30
CA GLY A 121 -49.40 -27.33 -8.85
C GLY A 121 -49.10 -25.93 -8.30
N ASP A 122 -48.47 -25.04 -9.09
CA ASP A 122 -48.23 -23.64 -8.68
C ASP A 122 -49.48 -22.76 -8.73
N ARG A 123 -50.57 -23.26 -9.33
CA ARG A 123 -51.83 -22.54 -9.47
C ARG A 123 -52.99 -23.28 -8.84
N GLN A 124 -53.80 -22.54 -8.13
CA GLN A 124 -55.13 -22.95 -7.69
C GLN A 124 -56.16 -22.00 -8.31
N GLY A 125 -56.78 -22.44 -9.41
CA GLY A 125 -57.62 -21.60 -10.24
C GLY A 125 -56.83 -20.42 -10.85
N ARG A 126 -57.25 -19.19 -10.55
CA ARG A 126 -56.60 -17.96 -11.06
C ARG A 126 -55.43 -17.47 -10.18
N ARG A 127 -55.19 -18.09 -9.03
CA ARG A 127 -54.21 -17.62 -8.03
C ARG A 127 -52.96 -18.50 -8.04
N LEU A 128 -51.81 -17.87 -7.80
CA LEU A 128 -50.55 -18.57 -7.54
C LEU A 128 -50.52 -19.04 -6.09
N THR A 129 -49.93 -20.21 -5.85
CA THR A 129 -49.83 -20.82 -4.53
C THR A 129 -48.61 -20.28 -3.77
N SER A 130 -48.59 -20.51 -2.45
CA SER A 130 -47.44 -20.18 -1.61
C SER A 130 -46.16 -20.92 -2.04
N GLU A 131 -46.28 -22.13 -2.57
CA GLU A 131 -45.14 -22.92 -3.05
C GLU A 131 -44.46 -22.27 -4.25
N TYR A 132 -45.21 -21.66 -5.17
CA TYR A 132 -44.64 -20.84 -6.24
C TYR A 132 -43.77 -19.72 -5.68
N PHE A 133 -44.31 -18.92 -4.74
CA PHE A 133 -43.59 -17.80 -4.15
C PHE A 133 -42.36 -18.25 -3.35
N ARG A 134 -42.47 -19.34 -2.59
CA ARG A 134 -41.34 -19.94 -1.88
C ARG A 134 -40.24 -20.36 -2.86
N ARG A 135 -40.60 -21.02 -3.96
CA ARG A 135 -39.63 -21.41 -4.99
C ARG A 135 -38.96 -20.19 -5.63
N GLN A 136 -39.73 -19.15 -5.97
CA GLN A 136 -39.17 -17.91 -6.50
C GLN A 136 -38.17 -17.28 -5.53
N GLN A 137 -38.53 -17.20 -4.24
CA GLN A 137 -37.66 -16.61 -3.23
C GLN A 137 -36.36 -17.40 -3.05
N LEU A 138 -36.42 -18.74 -3.08
CA LEU A 138 -35.23 -19.59 -3.00
C LEU A 138 -34.30 -19.37 -4.20
N LEU A 139 -34.84 -19.31 -5.41
CA LEU A 139 -34.07 -19.06 -6.63
C LEU A 139 -33.42 -17.67 -6.64
N GLN A 140 -34.17 -16.64 -6.25
CA GLN A 140 -33.66 -15.27 -6.14
C GLN A 140 -32.56 -15.16 -5.09
N THR A 141 -32.73 -15.82 -3.94
CA THR A 141 -31.73 -15.84 -2.87
C THR A 141 -30.45 -16.54 -3.33
N ALA A 142 -30.58 -17.70 -4.00
CA ALA A 142 -29.43 -18.43 -4.53
C ALA A 142 -28.67 -17.61 -5.59
N GLN A 143 -29.38 -16.93 -6.50
CA GLN A 143 -28.78 -16.04 -7.47
C GLN A 143 -28.01 -14.90 -6.78
N ALA A 144 -28.65 -14.18 -5.85
CA ALA A 144 -28.03 -13.07 -5.15
C ALA A 144 -26.77 -13.50 -4.37
N GLN A 145 -26.81 -14.65 -3.70
CA GLN A 145 -25.65 -15.19 -2.97
C GLN A 145 -24.49 -15.54 -3.91
N ALA A 146 -24.79 -16.13 -5.08
CA ALA A 146 -23.77 -16.48 -6.07
C ALA A 146 -23.11 -15.22 -6.67
N GLU A 147 -23.90 -14.18 -6.96
CA GLU A 147 -23.42 -12.90 -7.46
C GLU A 147 -22.54 -12.18 -6.43
N VAL A 148 -23.01 -12.05 -5.18
CA VAL A 148 -22.21 -11.44 -4.10
C VAL A 148 -20.88 -12.16 -3.90
N ARG A 149 -20.88 -13.51 -3.98
CA ARG A 149 -19.65 -14.29 -3.86
C ARG A 149 -18.69 -14.01 -5.02
N LEU A 150 -19.18 -13.96 -6.25
CA LEU A 150 -18.36 -13.64 -7.41
C LEU A 150 -17.77 -12.24 -7.29
N ASP A 151 -18.60 -11.25 -6.95
CA ASP A 151 -18.17 -9.86 -6.81
C ASP A 151 -17.10 -9.71 -5.74
N ALA A 152 -17.25 -10.38 -4.59
CA ALA A 152 -16.25 -10.36 -3.53
C ALA A 152 -14.89 -10.91 -4.00
N LEU A 153 -14.87 -11.98 -4.81
CA LEU A 153 -13.63 -12.53 -5.36
C LEU A 153 -12.99 -11.59 -6.38
N VAL A 154 -13.79 -10.99 -7.27
CA VAL A 154 -13.33 -10.02 -8.26
C VAL A 154 -12.76 -8.78 -7.59
N GLN A 155 -13.41 -8.26 -6.55
CA GLN A 155 -12.91 -7.12 -5.77
C GLN A 155 -11.60 -7.44 -5.05
N GLN A 156 -11.50 -8.62 -4.41
CA GLN A 156 -10.25 -9.07 -3.81
C GLN A 156 -9.12 -9.16 -4.84
N ARG A 157 -9.42 -9.65 -6.05
CA ARG A 157 -8.43 -9.76 -7.12
C ARG A 157 -7.99 -8.40 -7.66
N ALA A 158 -8.92 -7.47 -7.80
CA ALA A 158 -8.64 -6.10 -8.22
C ALA A 158 -7.78 -5.35 -7.19
N ALA A 159 -8.03 -5.54 -5.90
CA ALA A 159 -7.25 -4.93 -4.82
C ALA A 159 -5.77 -5.40 -4.76
N LEU A 160 -5.43 -6.50 -5.44
CA LEU A 160 -4.06 -7.02 -5.54
C LEU A 160 -3.31 -6.53 -6.79
N GLN A 161 -3.99 -5.82 -7.71
CA GLN A 161 -3.33 -5.22 -8.87
C GLN A 161 -2.68 -3.89 -8.45
N PRO A 162 -1.40 -3.65 -8.83
CA PRO A 162 -0.69 -2.41 -8.52
C PRO A 162 -1.20 -1.21 -9.31
#